data_AF-A0A7C0U3M8-F1
#
_entry.id   AF-A0A7C0U3M8-F1
#
_cell.length_a   1.000
_cell.length_b   1.000
_cell.length_c   1.000
_cell.angle_alpha   90.00
_cell.angle_beta   90.00
_cell.angle_gamma   90.00
#
_symmetry.space_group_name_H-M   'P 1'
#
loop_
_entity.id
_entity.type
_entity.pdbx_description
1 polymer ?
#
loop_
_entity_poly.entity_id
_entity_poly.type
_entity_poly.pdbx_seq_one_letter_code
_entity_poly.pdbx_strand_id
1 'polypeptide(L)' 'YTFLRKVNFYEKKENKKVLRKIMVSPMIEPTARDVAERLNIEYYTAPEDLPI' A
#
# COMPACT_ATOMS: atom_id res chain seq x y z
N TYR A 1 -5.69 8.63 -2.35
CA TYR A 1 -6.04 8.44 -0.92
C TYR A 1 -6.95 7.23 -0.61
N THR A 2 -7.64 6.61 -1.57
CA THR A 2 -8.54 5.46 -1.31
C THR A 2 -7.88 4.29 -0.57
N PHE A 3 -6.63 3.97 -0.89
CA PHE A 3 -5.87 2.91 -0.22
C PHE A 3 -5.76 3.12 1.30
N LEU A 4 -5.35 4.32 1.74
CA LEU A 4 -5.24 4.65 3.17
C LEU A 4 -6.58 4.59 3.90
N ARG A 5 -7.68 4.97 3.24
CA ARG A 5 -9.02 4.85 3.83
C ARG A 5 -9.35 3.40 4.14
N LYS A 6 -8.97 2.47 3.26
CA LYS A 6 -9.13 1.02 3.50
C LYS A 6 -8.24 0.54 4.64
N VAL A 7 -6.97 0.95 4.68
CA VAL A 7 -6.05 0.62 5.80
C VAL A 7 -6.68 1.03 7.14
N ASN A 8 -7.09 2.28 7.28
CA ASN A 8 -7.70 2.79 8.51
C ASN A 8 -9.00 2.07 8.87
N PHE A 9 -9.81 1.70 7.88
CA PHE A 9 -11.04 0.95 8.10
C PHE A 9 -10.74 -0.44 8.65
N TYR A 10 -9.83 -1.18 8.02
CA TYR A 10 -9.49 -2.55 8.45
C TYR A 10 -8.70 -2.59 9.75
N GLU A 11 -7.83 -1.62 10.03
CA GLU A 11 -7.17 -1.53 11.34
C GLU A 11 -8.18 -1.41 12.48
N LYS A 12 -9.20 -0.56 12.31
CA LYS A 12 -10.28 -0.40 13.29
C LYS A 12 -11.16 -1.62 13.37
N LYS A 13 -11.55 -2.19 12.21
CA LYS A 13 -12.45 -3.34 12.13
C LYS A 13 -11.83 -4.58 12.78
N GLU A 14 -10.55 -4.83 12.53
CA GLU A 14 -9.85 -6.03 13.00
C GLU A 14 -9.14 -5.82 14.35
N ASN A 15 -9.16 -4.59 14.89
CA ASN A 15 -8.40 -4.15 16.07
C ASN A 15 -6.92 -4.57 16.01
N LYS A 16 -6.31 -4.46 14.83
CA LYS A 16 -4.93 -4.86 14.55
C LYS A 16 -4.23 -3.75 13.79
N LYS A 17 -2.97 -3.49 14.16
CA LYS A 17 -2.14 -2.51 13.47
C LYS A 17 -1.54 -3.10 12.21
N VAL A 18 -1.57 -2.33 11.13
CA VAL A 18 -0.93 -2.69 9.87
C VAL A 18 0.56 -2.43 9.98
N LEU A 19 1.35 -3.50 9.76
CA LEU A 19 2.81 -3.45 9.82
C LEU A 19 3.42 -2.99 8.50
N ARG A 20 2.85 -3.43 7.38
CA ARG A 20 3.31 -3.12 6.02
C ARG A 20 2.13 -2.74 5.14
N LYS A 21 2.30 -1.69 4.34
CA LYS A 21 1.33 -1.24 3.35
C LYS A 21 1.90 -1.52 1.98
N ILE A 22 1.29 -2.43 1.24
CA ILE A 22 1.82 -2.88 -0.04
C ILE A 22 0.79 -2.64 -1.13
N MET A 23 1.22 -2.03 -2.23
CA MET A 23 0.45 -1.87 -3.46
C MET A 23 1.08 -2.71 -4.56
N VAL A 24 0.31 -3.59 -5.19
CA VAL A 24 0.77 -4.33 -6.36
C VAL A 24 -0.05 -3.87 -7.56
N SER A 25 0.60 -3.24 -8.54
CA SER A 25 -0.05 -2.77 -9.76
C SER A 25 0.95 -2.74 -10.92
N PRO A 26 0.64 -3.36 -12.07
CA PRO A 26 1.53 -3.35 -13.23
C PRO A 26 1.71 -1.95 -13.84
N MET A 27 0.75 -1.06 -13.59
CA MET A 27 0.82 0.34 -14.00
C MET A 27 0.66 1.22 -12.76
N ILE A 28 1.74 1.94 -12.42
CA ILE A 28 1.76 2.92 -11.34
C ILE A 28 1.91 4.29 -12.00
N GLU A 29 0.89 5.13 -11.81
CA GLU A 29 0.94 6.55 -12.16
C GLU A 29 2.17 7.21 -11.51
N PRO A 30 2.97 8.02 -12.22
CA PRO A 30 4.16 8.65 -11.64
C PRO A 30 3.85 9.45 -10.37
N THR A 31 2.71 10.14 -10.35
CA THR A 31 2.22 10.89 -9.18
C THR A 31 1.88 10.01 -7.97
N ALA A 32 1.58 8.72 -8.20
CA ALA A 32 1.33 7.77 -7.13
C ALA A 32 2.63 7.29 -6.47
N ARG A 33 3.78 7.34 -7.16
CA ARG A 33 5.09 6.97 -6.60
C ARG A 33 5.49 7.91 -5.47
N ASP A 34 5.46 9.22 -5.71
CA ASP A 34 5.80 10.24 -4.71
C ASP A 34 4.90 10.14 -3.47
N VAL A 35 3.62 9.86 -3.70
CA VAL A 35 2.63 9.66 -2.63
C VAL A 35 2.89 8.37 -1.86
N ALA A 36 3.27 7.29 -2.53
CA ALA A 36 3.58 6.01 -1.89
C ALA A 36 4.82 6.14 -0.99
N GLU A 37 5.89 6.77 -1.48
CA GLU A 37 7.11 7.01 -0.70
C GLU A 37 6.83 7.86 0.54
N ARG A 38 6.14 9.00 0.37
CA ARG A 38 5.77 9.88 1.49
C ARG A 38 4.90 9.20 2.55
N LEU A 39 4.13 8.18 2.16
CA LEU A 39 3.19 7.49 3.03
C LEU A 39 3.72 6.14 3.51
N ASN A 40 4.98 5.79 3.20
CA ASN A 40 5.58 4.49 3.52
C ASN A 40 4.72 3.32 3.02
N ILE A 41 4.33 3.39 1.74
CA ILE A 41 3.61 2.35 1.02
C ILE A 41 4.62 1.72 0.05
N GLU A 42 4.93 0.45 0.27
CA GLU A 42 5.71 -0.35 -0.67
C GLU A 42 4.90 -0.56 -1.94
N TYR A 43 5.54 -0.55 -3.10
CA TYR A 43 4.87 -0.82 -4.35
C TYR A 43 5.67 -1.81 -5.19
N TYR A 44 4.95 -2.68 -5.88
CA TYR A 44 5.51 -3.70 -6.74
C TYR A 44 4.72 -3.75 -8.05
N THR A 45 5.41 -4.01 -9.14
CA THR A 45 4.78 -4.15 -10.47
C THR A 45 4.18 -5.53 -10.66
N ALA A 46 4.74 -6.53 -10.00
CA ALA A 46 4.32 -7.91 -10.08
C ALA A 46 4.25 -8.54 -8.67
N PRO A 47 3.30 -9.45 -8.40
CA PRO A 47 3.25 -10.19 -7.14
C PRO A 47 4.52 -11.00 -6.86
N GLU A 48 5.23 -11.42 -7.90
CA GLU A 48 6.47 -12.22 -7.82
C GLU A 48 7.63 -11.42 -7.19
N ASP A 49 7.56 -10.08 -7.25
CA ASP A 49 8.57 -9.19 -6.67
C ASP A 49 8.42 -9.02 -5.14
N LEU A 50 7.36 -9.58 -4.54
CA LEU A 50 7.10 -9.46 -3.12
C LEU A 50 8.12 -10.26 -2.29
N PRO A 51 8.83 -9.62 -1.34
CA PRO A 51 9.68 -10.36 -0.42
C PRO A 51 8.82 -11.18 0.55
N ILE A 52 9.11 -12.47 0.62
CA ILE A 52 8.45 -13.49 1.46
C ILE A 52 8.90 -13.35 2.92
#